data_AF-A0A1V2ATS1-F1
#
_entry.id   AF-A0A1V2ATS1-F1
#
_cell.length_a   1.000
_cell.length_b   1.000
_cell.length_c   1.000
_cell.angle_alpha   90.00
_cell.angle_beta   90.00
_cell.angle_gamma   90.00
#
_symmetry.space_group_name_H-M   'P 1'
#
loop_
_entity.id
_entity.type
_entity.pdbx_description
1 polymer ?
#
loop_
_entity_poly.entity_id
_entity_poly.type
_entity_poly.pdbx_seq_one_letter_code
_entity_poly.pdbx_strand_id
1 'polypeptide(L)'
;NDIEKSLHTIMDIAVEFNADVDIHLHDANNLGTFTMKRLASLTEEAGWQGRVTISHALGLGGVTDKEAEEVAERLANVNIDITSTVPIGKQVIPIPLLDKKGVKVSLGNDSITDHWSPFGTGDMLQKANRLAERFGWSDER
;
A
#
# COMPACT_ATOMS: atom_id res chain seq x y z
N ASN A 1 10.02 19.14 5.87
CA ASN A 1 8.91 18.50 5.14
C ASN A 1 9.13 18.67 3.64
N ASP A 2 9.93 17.80 3.08
CA ASP A 2 10.27 17.78 1.66
C ASP A 2 10.12 16.32 1.19
N ILE A 3 9.02 16.04 0.49
CA ILE A 3 8.67 14.69 0.04
C ILE A 3 9.71 14.18 -0.96
N GLU A 4 10.15 15.04 -1.88
CA GLU A 4 11.15 14.68 -2.88
C GLU A 4 12.45 14.27 -2.21
N LYS A 5 12.98 15.12 -1.33
CA LYS A 5 14.22 14.81 -0.62
C LYS A 5 14.09 13.51 0.19
N SER A 6 12.95 13.28 0.85
CA SER A 6 12.72 12.06 1.62
C SER A 6 12.71 10.82 0.74
N LEU A 7 11.97 10.83 -0.37
CA LEU A 7 11.88 9.67 -1.27
C LEU A 7 13.21 9.37 -1.96
N HIS A 8 13.92 10.40 -2.44
CA HIS A 8 15.27 10.24 -2.99
C HIS A 8 16.21 9.62 -1.97
N THR A 9 16.23 10.12 -0.73
CA THR A 9 17.10 9.57 0.32
C THR A 9 16.80 8.10 0.60
N ILE A 10 15.52 7.70 0.65
CA ILE A 10 15.14 6.29 0.85
C ILE A 10 15.65 5.42 -0.30
N MET A 11 15.44 5.86 -1.56
CA MET A 11 15.87 5.09 -2.73
C MET A 11 17.40 5.04 -2.85
N ASP A 12 18.10 6.13 -2.57
CA ASP A 12 19.57 6.17 -2.58
C ASP A 12 20.16 5.15 -1.59
N ILE A 13 19.63 5.11 -0.35
CA ILE A 13 20.03 4.13 0.66
C ILE A 13 19.72 2.71 0.17
N ALA A 14 18.52 2.47 -0.37
CA ALA A 14 18.13 1.15 -0.87
C ALA A 14 19.08 0.67 -1.97
N VAL A 15 19.44 1.55 -2.90
CA VAL A 15 20.37 1.25 -4.00
C VAL A 15 21.78 1.00 -3.48
N GLU A 16 22.31 1.87 -2.62
CA GLU A 16 23.65 1.77 -2.05
C GLU A 16 23.85 0.43 -1.32
N PHE A 17 22.85 0.01 -0.54
CA PHE A 17 22.92 -1.20 0.27
C PHE A 17 22.28 -2.43 -0.38
N ASN A 18 21.83 -2.32 -1.64
CA ASN A 18 21.09 -3.38 -2.34
C ASN A 18 19.91 -3.94 -1.53
N ALA A 19 19.19 -3.08 -0.81
CA ALA A 19 18.06 -3.44 0.05
C ALA A 19 16.71 -3.18 -0.64
N ASP A 20 15.70 -3.92 -0.20
CA ASP A 20 14.30 -3.67 -0.60
C ASP A 20 13.70 -2.53 0.24
N VAL A 21 12.61 -1.93 -0.23
CA VAL A 21 11.96 -0.78 0.42
C VAL A 21 10.54 -1.14 0.85
N ASP A 22 10.18 -0.83 2.10
CA ASP A 22 8.79 -0.78 2.55
C ASP A 22 8.54 0.60 3.20
N ILE A 23 7.66 1.40 2.61
CA ILE A 23 7.29 2.70 3.18
C ILE A 23 5.92 2.65 3.84
N HIS A 24 5.81 3.26 5.03
CA HIS A 24 4.51 3.53 5.64
C HIS A 24 3.93 4.82 5.08
N LEU A 25 2.84 4.71 4.31
CA LEU A 25 2.20 5.85 3.66
C LEU A 25 0.77 6.06 4.17
N HIS A 26 0.66 6.92 5.17
CA HIS A 26 -0.61 7.30 5.82
C HIS A 26 -1.29 8.52 5.18
N ASP A 27 -0.57 9.27 4.33
CA ASP A 27 -1.12 10.46 3.69
C ASP A 27 -2.39 10.10 2.90
N ALA A 28 -3.44 10.86 3.16
CA ALA A 28 -4.77 10.60 2.61
C ALA A 28 -4.99 11.32 1.28
N ASN A 29 -6.01 10.84 0.54
CA ASN A 29 -6.51 11.44 -0.68
C ASN A 29 -5.37 11.70 -1.70
N ASN A 30 -5.46 12.83 -2.41
CA ASN A 30 -4.55 13.24 -3.49
C ASN A 30 -3.07 13.34 -3.08
N LEU A 31 -2.78 13.62 -1.79
CA LEU A 31 -1.39 13.69 -1.34
C LEU A 31 -0.75 12.30 -1.29
N GLY A 32 -1.51 11.31 -0.81
CA GLY A 32 -1.08 9.92 -0.81
C GLY A 32 -0.89 9.40 -2.23
N THR A 33 -1.84 9.62 -3.13
CA THR A 33 -1.73 9.18 -4.53
C THR A 33 -0.60 9.88 -5.28
N PHE A 34 -0.35 11.16 -5.02
CA PHE A 34 0.82 11.87 -5.54
C PHE A 34 2.13 11.20 -5.11
N THR A 35 2.26 10.90 -3.82
CA THR A 35 3.46 10.26 -3.25
C THR A 35 3.68 8.85 -3.83
N MET A 36 2.61 8.06 -3.99
CA MET A 36 2.67 6.73 -4.65
C MET A 36 3.16 6.85 -6.10
N LYS A 37 2.58 7.78 -6.88
CA LYS A 37 2.98 8.01 -8.28
C LYS A 37 4.44 8.46 -8.37
N ARG A 38 4.93 9.24 -7.39
CA ARG A 38 6.32 9.68 -7.35
C ARG A 38 7.28 8.55 -7.00
N LEU A 39 6.96 7.75 -5.98
CA LEU A 39 7.74 6.57 -5.62
C LEU A 39 7.83 5.59 -6.79
N ALA A 40 6.74 5.39 -7.54
CA ALA A 40 6.73 4.56 -8.74
C ALA A 40 7.72 5.06 -9.81
N SER A 41 7.83 6.39 -10.02
CA SER A 41 8.84 6.95 -10.93
C SER A 41 10.26 6.68 -10.43
N LEU A 42 10.53 6.89 -9.16
CA LEU A 42 11.88 6.66 -8.60
C LEU A 42 12.25 5.17 -8.61
N THR A 43 11.28 4.29 -8.38
CA THR A 43 11.45 2.83 -8.49
C THR A 43 11.87 2.44 -9.90
N GLU A 44 11.24 3.03 -10.91
CA GLU A 44 11.56 2.80 -12.32
C GLU A 44 12.94 3.37 -12.69
N GLU A 45 13.23 4.61 -12.28
CA GLU A 45 14.51 5.30 -12.50
C GLU A 45 15.70 4.53 -11.88
N ALA A 46 15.50 3.93 -10.70
CA ALA A 46 16.53 3.16 -9.99
C ALA A 46 16.68 1.71 -10.47
N GLY A 47 15.77 1.20 -11.30
CA GLY A 47 15.74 -0.23 -11.68
C GLY A 47 15.32 -1.15 -10.52
N TRP A 48 14.47 -0.68 -9.62
CA TRP A 48 14.04 -1.36 -8.39
C TRP A 48 12.65 -2.01 -8.49
N GLN A 49 12.17 -2.27 -9.70
CA GLN A 49 10.85 -2.88 -9.93
C GLN A 49 10.74 -4.21 -9.19
N GLY A 50 9.64 -4.42 -8.47
CA GLY A 50 9.41 -5.65 -7.70
C GLY A 50 10.13 -5.72 -6.35
N ARG A 51 10.73 -4.61 -5.90
CA ARG A 51 11.51 -4.52 -4.65
C ARG A 51 11.00 -3.43 -3.70
N VAL A 52 9.78 -2.95 -3.93
CA VAL A 52 9.20 -1.83 -3.20
C VAL A 52 7.76 -2.15 -2.80
N THR A 53 7.46 -1.94 -1.52
CA THR A 53 6.16 -2.15 -0.87
C THR A 53 5.65 -0.83 -0.30
N ILE A 54 4.34 -0.60 -0.41
CA ILE A 54 3.66 0.51 0.25
C ILE A 54 2.73 -0.04 1.33
N SER A 55 3.11 0.16 2.59
CA SER A 55 2.26 -0.12 3.74
C SER A 55 1.14 0.93 3.88
N HIS A 56 -0.08 0.45 4.15
CA HIS A 56 -1.35 1.15 4.29
C HIS A 56 -1.97 1.69 3.00
N ALA A 57 -1.23 2.53 2.26
CA ALA A 57 -1.69 3.20 1.04
C ALA A 57 -3.03 3.97 1.19
N LEU A 58 -3.24 4.65 2.33
CA LEU A 58 -4.54 5.25 2.71
C LEU A 58 -5.05 6.30 1.71
N GLY A 59 -4.14 6.90 0.93
CA GLY A 59 -4.45 7.81 -0.18
C GLY A 59 -5.53 7.29 -1.12
N LEU A 60 -5.48 5.99 -1.45
CA LEU A 60 -6.40 5.35 -2.39
C LEU A 60 -7.84 5.30 -1.90
N GLY A 61 -8.07 5.29 -0.58
CA GLY A 61 -9.42 5.18 0.00
C GLY A 61 -10.21 6.49 0.00
N GLY A 62 -9.62 7.60 -0.44
CA GLY A 62 -10.24 8.93 -0.42
C GLY A 62 -10.26 9.66 -1.76
N VAL A 63 -9.85 8.99 -2.84
CA VAL A 63 -9.88 9.52 -4.22
C VAL A 63 -11.00 8.87 -5.03
N THR A 64 -11.24 9.37 -6.25
CA THR A 64 -12.21 8.76 -7.17
C THR A 64 -11.73 7.39 -7.66
N ASP A 65 -12.65 6.50 -8.05
CA ASP A 65 -12.30 5.18 -8.62
C ASP A 65 -11.35 5.31 -9.82
N LYS A 66 -11.57 6.32 -10.67
CA LYS A 66 -10.69 6.61 -11.82
C LYS A 66 -9.26 6.92 -11.37
N GLU A 67 -9.10 7.75 -10.36
CA GLU A 67 -7.76 8.09 -9.85
C GLU A 67 -7.10 6.89 -9.17
N ALA A 68 -7.86 6.11 -8.39
CA ALA A 68 -7.36 4.88 -7.80
C ALA A 68 -6.93 3.86 -8.87
N GLU A 69 -7.70 3.74 -9.95
CA GLU A 69 -7.38 2.91 -11.13
C GLU A 69 -6.08 3.35 -11.81
N GLU A 70 -5.90 4.66 -12.05
CA GLU A 70 -4.65 5.20 -12.61
C GLU A 70 -3.43 4.92 -11.71
N VAL A 71 -3.59 5.04 -10.39
CA VAL A 71 -2.50 4.72 -9.44
C VAL A 71 -2.23 3.22 -9.46
N ALA A 72 -3.26 2.38 -9.41
CA ALA A 72 -3.13 0.92 -9.41
C ALA A 72 -2.40 0.43 -10.66
N GLU A 73 -2.77 0.92 -11.84
CA GLU A 73 -2.05 0.62 -13.08
C GLU A 73 -0.58 1.03 -13.01
N ARG A 74 -0.31 2.23 -12.47
CA ARG A 74 1.07 2.69 -12.33
C ARG A 74 1.89 1.78 -11.42
N LEU A 75 1.35 1.39 -10.27
CA LEU A 75 2.04 0.51 -9.30
C LEU A 75 2.27 -0.88 -9.90
N ALA A 76 1.26 -1.45 -10.57
CA ALA A 76 1.38 -2.74 -11.23
C ALA A 76 2.48 -2.74 -12.31
N ASN A 77 2.58 -1.68 -13.12
CA ASN A 77 3.59 -1.57 -14.18
C ASN A 77 5.03 -1.64 -13.67
N VAL A 78 5.29 -1.18 -12.44
CA VAL A 78 6.61 -1.22 -11.80
C VAL A 78 6.72 -2.30 -10.72
N ASN A 79 5.73 -3.19 -10.62
CA ASN A 79 5.64 -4.25 -9.61
C ASN A 79 5.78 -3.74 -8.16
N ILE A 80 5.21 -2.59 -7.84
CA ILE A 80 5.07 -2.14 -6.44
C ILE A 80 3.85 -2.84 -5.84
N ASP A 81 4.03 -3.46 -4.66
CA ASP A 81 2.94 -4.09 -3.92
C ASP A 81 2.45 -3.23 -2.75
N ILE A 82 1.30 -3.63 -2.19
CA ILE A 82 0.67 -2.93 -1.07
C ILE A 82 0.45 -3.89 0.09
N THR A 83 0.75 -3.46 1.30
CA THR A 83 0.40 -4.17 2.53
C THR A 83 -0.74 -3.45 3.24
N SER A 84 -1.87 -4.13 3.46
CA SER A 84 -3.05 -3.55 4.10
C SER A 84 -3.39 -4.19 5.44
N THR A 85 -3.83 -3.37 6.38
CA THR A 85 -4.38 -3.84 7.67
C THR A 85 -5.87 -4.15 7.61
N VAL A 86 -6.50 -3.91 6.45
CA VAL A 86 -7.95 -3.94 6.22
C VAL A 86 -8.67 -3.08 7.27
N PRO A 87 -8.44 -1.75 7.27
CA PRO A 87 -8.99 -0.87 8.29
C PRO A 87 -10.52 -0.89 8.28
N ILE A 88 -11.12 -0.75 9.47
CA ILE A 88 -12.57 -0.62 9.64
C ILE A 88 -12.88 0.87 9.81
N GLY A 89 -13.77 1.41 8.97
CA GLY A 89 -14.20 2.80 9.05
C GLY A 89 -13.77 3.62 7.83
N LYS A 90 -13.06 4.74 8.07
CA LYS A 90 -12.60 5.66 7.01
C LYS A 90 -11.34 5.13 6.30
N GLN A 91 -11.05 5.68 5.12
CA GLN A 91 -9.82 5.44 4.35
C GLN A 91 -9.60 3.97 3.97
N VAL A 92 -10.68 3.33 3.54
CA VAL A 92 -10.66 1.95 3.08
C VAL A 92 -10.13 1.93 1.66
N ILE A 93 -8.97 1.33 1.47
CA ILE A 93 -8.39 1.21 0.14
C ILE A 93 -9.20 0.22 -0.72
N PRO A 94 -9.28 0.43 -2.05
CA PRO A 94 -10.11 -0.38 -2.93
C PRO A 94 -9.40 -1.69 -3.32
N ILE A 95 -9.25 -2.63 -2.37
CA ILE A 95 -8.52 -3.90 -2.57
C ILE A 95 -9.03 -4.69 -3.80
N PRO A 96 -10.35 -4.84 -4.05
CA PRO A 96 -10.82 -5.54 -5.25
C PRO A 96 -10.39 -4.87 -6.57
N LEU A 97 -10.27 -3.53 -6.59
CA LEU A 97 -9.77 -2.80 -7.75
C LEU A 97 -8.27 -3.03 -7.93
N LEU A 98 -7.50 -2.99 -6.83
CA LEU A 98 -6.06 -3.26 -6.83
C LEU A 98 -5.76 -4.66 -7.38
N ASP A 99 -6.47 -5.67 -6.88
CA ASP A 99 -6.37 -7.05 -7.34
C ASP A 99 -6.70 -7.19 -8.83
N LYS A 100 -7.84 -6.60 -9.27
CA LYS A 100 -8.23 -6.57 -10.69
C LYS A 100 -7.17 -5.92 -11.59
N LYS A 101 -6.40 -4.96 -11.06
CA LYS A 101 -5.32 -4.27 -11.77
C LYS A 101 -3.96 -4.96 -11.67
N GLY A 102 -3.88 -6.09 -10.97
CA GLY A 102 -2.66 -6.87 -10.83
C GLY A 102 -1.70 -6.32 -9.77
N VAL A 103 -2.14 -5.39 -8.91
CA VAL A 103 -1.36 -4.98 -7.75
C VAL A 103 -1.47 -6.07 -6.69
N LYS A 104 -0.32 -6.64 -6.29
CA LYS A 104 -0.29 -7.61 -5.21
C LYS A 104 -0.66 -6.91 -3.90
N VAL A 105 -1.58 -7.50 -3.15
CA VAL A 105 -1.98 -7.00 -1.83
C VAL A 105 -1.69 -8.05 -0.78
N SER A 106 -0.80 -7.73 0.17
CA SER A 106 -0.55 -8.54 1.35
C SER A 106 -1.35 -8.02 2.55
N LEU A 107 -1.55 -8.87 3.56
CA LEU A 107 -2.26 -8.50 4.78
C LEU A 107 -1.31 -8.40 5.96
N GLY A 108 -1.52 -7.38 6.81
CA GLY A 108 -0.74 -7.15 8.01
C GLY A 108 -1.61 -6.89 9.25
N ASN A 109 -1.08 -7.21 10.43
CA ASN A 109 -1.68 -6.78 11.69
C ASN A 109 -1.35 -5.33 12.03
N ASP A 110 -0.20 -4.82 11.58
CA ASP A 110 0.41 -3.58 12.07
C ASP A 110 0.67 -3.72 13.58
N SER A 111 0.41 -2.70 14.39
CA SER A 111 0.50 -2.77 15.85
C SER A 111 -0.32 -3.92 16.48
N ILE A 112 0.28 -4.58 17.49
CA ILE A 112 -0.37 -5.57 18.35
C ILE A 112 -0.36 -5.05 19.78
N THR A 113 -1.50 -4.51 20.23
CA THR A 113 -1.72 -4.02 21.60
C THR A 113 -0.57 -3.12 22.09
N ASP A 114 -0.47 -1.92 21.51
CA ASP A 114 0.55 -0.94 21.85
C ASP A 114 -0.05 0.48 21.99
N HIS A 115 0.82 1.49 21.97
CA HIS A 115 0.42 2.89 22.14
C HIS A 115 -0.27 3.48 20.89
N TRP A 116 -0.19 2.82 19.73
CA TRP A 116 -0.86 3.20 18.49
C TRP A 116 -2.24 2.57 18.38
N SER A 117 -2.37 1.33 18.82
CA SER A 117 -3.61 0.57 18.67
C SER A 117 -3.86 -0.35 19.88
N PRO A 118 -5.06 -0.29 20.48
CA PRO A 118 -5.48 -1.28 21.47
C PRO A 118 -5.86 -2.62 20.82
N PHE A 119 -5.86 -2.70 19.49
CA PHE A 119 -6.19 -3.90 18.73
C PHE A 119 -4.93 -4.59 18.18
N GLY A 120 -5.14 -5.69 17.48
CA GLY A 120 -4.09 -6.53 16.91
C GLY A 120 -4.00 -7.84 17.68
N THR A 121 -4.27 -8.94 16.99
CA THR A 121 -4.35 -10.28 17.58
C THR A 121 -3.17 -11.14 17.16
N GLY A 122 -2.41 -10.72 16.15
CA GLY A 122 -1.41 -11.55 15.48
C GLY A 122 -2.02 -12.66 14.61
N ASP A 123 -3.36 -12.74 14.52
CA ASP A 123 -4.06 -13.78 13.80
C ASP A 123 -4.27 -13.37 12.33
N MET A 124 -3.63 -14.10 11.41
CA MET A 124 -3.74 -13.87 9.97
C MET A 124 -5.04 -14.43 9.38
N LEU A 125 -5.64 -15.47 9.97
CA LEU A 125 -6.96 -15.96 9.56
C LEU A 125 -8.01 -14.90 9.90
N GLN A 126 -7.90 -14.24 11.04
CA GLN A 126 -8.78 -13.12 11.38
C GLN A 126 -8.66 -11.97 10.36
N LYS A 127 -7.44 -11.68 9.86
CA LYS A 127 -7.24 -10.67 8.82
C LYS A 127 -7.84 -11.08 7.48
N ALA A 128 -7.63 -12.32 7.06
CA ALA A 128 -8.24 -12.86 5.85
C ALA A 128 -9.78 -12.86 5.94
N ASN A 129 -10.35 -13.27 7.07
CA ASN A 129 -11.80 -13.22 7.30
C ASN A 129 -12.32 -11.78 7.21
N ARG A 130 -11.62 -10.82 7.82
CA ARG A 130 -12.01 -9.41 7.73
C ARG A 130 -11.98 -8.88 6.30
N LEU A 131 -10.99 -9.29 5.50
CA LEU A 131 -10.94 -8.95 4.08
C LEU A 131 -12.18 -9.50 3.36
N ALA A 132 -12.47 -10.78 3.56
CA ALA A 132 -13.59 -11.48 2.93
C ALA A 132 -14.94 -10.87 3.31
N GLU A 133 -15.19 -10.66 4.61
CA GLU A 133 -16.41 -10.02 5.13
C GLU A 133 -16.58 -8.60 4.57
N ARG A 134 -15.49 -7.84 4.48
CA ARG A 134 -15.51 -6.44 4.06
C ARG A 134 -15.87 -6.28 2.59
N PHE A 135 -15.34 -7.13 1.72
CA PHE A 135 -15.52 -7.03 0.27
C PHE A 135 -16.50 -8.07 -0.29
N GLY A 136 -17.16 -8.84 0.58
CA GLY A 136 -18.17 -9.81 0.20
C GLY A 136 -17.61 -11.04 -0.53
N TRP A 137 -16.32 -11.37 -0.34
CA TRP A 137 -15.67 -12.55 -0.92
C TRP A 137 -16.11 -13.81 -0.18
N SER A 138 -17.35 -14.19 -0.43
CA SER A 138 -18.07 -15.27 0.25
C SER A 138 -18.36 -16.45 -0.68
N ASP A 139 -17.89 -16.38 -1.93
CA ASP A 139 -18.01 -17.48 -2.87
C ASP A 139 -16.89 -18.51 -2.68
N GLU A 140 -17.22 -19.77 -2.98
CA GLU A 140 -16.31 -20.92 -2.94
C GLU A 140 -15.71 -21.21 -4.33
N ARG A 141 -15.79 -20.27 -5.28
CA ARG A 141 -15.50 -20.52 -6.69
C ARG A 141 -14.02 -20.36 -7.04
#